data_AF-A0AB34K2R6-F1
#
_entry.id   AF-A0AB34K2R6-F1
#
_cell.length_a   1.000
_cell.length_b   1.000
_cell.length_c   1.000
_cell.angle_alpha   90.00
_cell.angle_beta   90.00
_cell.angle_gamma   90.00
#
_symmetry.space_group_name_H-M   'P 1'
#
loop_
_entity.id
_entity.type
_entity.pdbx_description
1 polymer ?
#
loop_
_entity_poly.entity_id
_entity_poly.type
_entity_poly.pdbx_seq_one_letter_code
_entity_poly.pdbx_strand_id
1 'polypeptide(L)'
;MAMGLEQLATAMATMSTEQREEMIAQLPEAQRRQMQAAQVAMMDMSHLSEQLKPSPEDPDAPLSTFTVVKALATCPSLKQIDAVTPGDTKIIVETVDKIETALRSAGALTADEMATCLELPRDHRRNVMLIYWQMYQTKLDKEIELDNITSGQQQIANRMCTGILVKAQMLLVQNRWVQATLAIARNSALISCGLWSHTEEECKIQMAKVLENDGLLMPELRVEASASAKERPEKEILVDAAVKVDVVLYRDHVSAPGDKAKIADNPLNPQGILEAYWCYAEGVKPDPKVPNSLIGAHPMVVKSLDEPFVSAEIAFRAPPTPGTYPVRVHIISTSVIGVDLTTDTTFTVVEDDLPPLQ
;
A
#
# COMPACT_ATOMS: atom_id res chain seq x y z
N MET A 1 2.01 7.77 37.66
CA MET A 1 1.01 7.80 36.59
C MET A 1 1.75 7.97 35.28
N ALA A 2 1.77 6.96 34.41
CA ALA A 2 2.43 7.07 33.11
C ALA A 2 1.59 7.99 32.21
N MET A 3 2.20 9.08 31.73
CA MET A 3 1.62 9.92 30.68
C MET A 3 1.46 9.06 29.41
N GLY A 4 0.33 9.20 28.71
CA GLY A 4 0.16 8.56 27.41
C GLY A 4 1.14 9.14 26.37
N LEU A 5 1.58 8.33 25.41
CA LEU A 5 2.55 8.76 24.37
C LEU A 5 2.08 10.00 23.58
N GLU A 6 0.77 10.14 23.36
CA GLU A 6 0.19 11.32 22.69
C GLU A 6 0.28 12.59 23.55
N GLN A 7 0.12 12.47 24.87
CA GLN A 7 0.28 13.58 25.81
C GLN A 7 1.75 14.00 25.90
N LEU A 8 2.66 13.02 25.88
CA LEU A 8 4.11 13.26 25.88
C LEU A 8 4.57 13.94 24.57
N ALA A 9 4.07 13.48 23.41
CA ALA A 9 4.37 14.07 22.11
C ALA A 9 3.86 15.52 22.01
N THR A 10 2.67 15.80 22.53
CA THR A 10 2.09 17.14 22.58
C THR A 10 2.90 18.07 23.50
N ALA A 11 3.32 17.59 24.67
CA ALA A 11 4.17 18.36 25.59
C ALA A 11 5.56 18.67 24.99
N MET A 12 6.14 17.72 24.25
CA MET A 12 7.43 17.91 23.59
C MET A 12 7.39 18.91 22.43
N ALA A 13 6.27 19.02 21.72
CA ALA A 13 6.13 19.94 20.60
C ALA A 13 6.39 21.40 20.99
N THR A 14 6.15 21.75 22.26
CA THR A 14 6.35 23.10 22.82
C THR A 14 7.71 23.32 23.52
N MET A 15 8.54 22.28 23.65
CA MET A 15 9.84 22.35 24.34
C MET A 15 10.99 22.70 23.39
N SER A 16 12.09 23.23 23.94
CA SER A 16 13.36 23.39 23.19
C SER A 16 14.01 22.03 22.89
N THR A 17 14.93 21.97 21.92
CA THR A 17 15.63 20.74 21.53
C THR A 17 16.36 20.10 22.71
N GLU A 18 17.10 20.89 23.50
CA GLU A 18 17.80 20.41 24.70
C GLU A 18 16.84 19.84 25.76
N GLN A 19 15.70 20.50 26.00
CA GLN A 19 14.70 20.03 26.95
C GLN A 19 14.05 18.71 26.51
N ARG A 20 13.87 18.50 25.20
CA ARG A 20 13.37 17.23 24.66
C ARG A 20 14.39 16.12 24.86
N GLU A 21 15.67 16.39 24.60
CA GLU A 21 16.75 15.40 24.75
C GLU A 21 16.93 14.96 26.20
N GLU A 22 16.92 15.90 27.15
CA GLU A 22 16.97 15.59 28.59
C GLU A 22 15.75 14.78 29.06
N MET A 23 14.55 15.14 28.60
CA MET A 23 13.34 14.42 28.97
C MET A 23 13.34 13.00 28.38
N ILE A 24 13.78 12.83 27.13
CA ILE A 24 13.95 11.51 26.49
C ILE A 24 14.96 10.67 27.27
N ALA A 25 16.08 11.24 27.71
CA ALA A 25 17.10 10.52 28.47
C ALA A 25 16.58 9.98 29.82
N GLN A 26 15.60 10.65 30.43
CA GLN A 26 14.99 10.26 31.70
C GLN A 26 13.89 9.18 31.55
N LEU A 27 13.45 8.88 30.32
CA LEU A 27 12.44 7.85 30.10
C LEU A 27 13.00 6.42 30.32
N PRO A 28 12.16 5.45 30.72
CA PRO A 28 12.49 4.04 30.66
C PRO A 28 12.97 3.62 29.27
N GLU A 29 13.92 2.69 29.20
CA GLU A 29 14.53 2.24 27.93
C GLU A 29 13.49 1.79 26.89
N ALA A 30 12.45 1.07 27.32
CA ALA A 30 11.36 0.64 26.46
C ALA A 30 10.61 1.84 25.83
N GLN A 31 10.35 2.89 26.61
CA GLN A 31 9.69 4.10 26.11
C GLN A 31 10.59 4.91 25.18
N ARG A 32 11.90 4.99 25.47
CA ARG A 32 12.87 5.61 24.56
C ARG A 32 12.91 4.92 23.21
N ARG A 33 13.01 3.58 23.20
CA ARG A 33 12.99 2.79 21.96
C ARG A 33 11.70 2.99 21.18
N GLN A 34 10.56 3.01 21.88
CA GLN A 34 9.26 3.25 21.25
C GLN A 34 9.16 4.65 20.62
N MET A 35 9.66 5.68 21.30
CA MET A 35 9.70 7.04 20.77
C MET A 35 10.65 7.19 19.58
N GLN A 36 11.84 6.60 19.65
CA GLN A 36 12.78 6.59 18.52
C GLN A 36 12.16 5.88 17.31
N ALA A 37 11.50 4.74 17.52
CA ALA A 37 10.79 4.03 16.45
C ALA A 37 9.64 4.87 15.86
N ALA A 38 8.90 5.61 16.69
CA ALA A 38 7.85 6.51 16.23
C ALA A 38 8.41 7.69 15.42
N GLN A 39 9.53 8.28 15.87
CA GLN A 39 10.20 9.38 15.17
C GLN A 39 10.72 8.92 13.79
N VAL A 40 11.40 7.78 13.73
CA VAL A 40 11.86 7.20 12.46
C VAL A 40 10.70 6.91 11.53
N ALA A 41 9.60 6.33 12.04
CA ALA A 41 8.41 6.08 11.23
C ALA A 41 7.82 7.39 10.66
N MET A 42 7.80 8.46 11.43
CA MET A 42 7.33 9.77 10.95
C MET A 42 8.24 10.34 9.86
N MET A 43 9.57 10.17 9.99
CA MET A 43 10.52 10.56 8.96
C MET A 43 10.35 9.75 7.67
N ASP A 44 10.15 8.43 7.78
CA ASP A 44 9.90 7.56 6.62
C ASP A 44 8.63 7.97 5.87
N MET A 45 7.55 8.30 6.59
CA MET A 45 6.28 8.73 5.98
C MET A 45 6.39 10.10 5.30
N SER A 46 7.12 11.04 5.91
CA SER A 46 7.41 12.35 5.31
C SER A 46 8.22 12.19 4.03
N HIS A 47 9.26 11.35 4.08
CA HIS A 47 10.10 11.02 2.92
C HIS A 47 9.29 10.38 1.79
N LEU A 48 8.48 9.37 2.09
CA LEU A 48 7.60 8.74 1.09
C LEU A 48 6.61 9.72 0.48
N SER A 49 6.00 10.58 1.30
CA SER A 49 5.04 11.58 0.80
C SER A 49 5.70 12.55 -0.18
N GLU A 50 6.95 12.96 0.08
CA GLU A 50 7.68 13.83 -0.84
C GLU A 50 8.07 13.09 -2.13
N GLN A 51 8.58 11.86 -2.03
CA GLN A 51 9.03 11.08 -3.19
C GLN A 51 7.88 10.61 -4.10
N LEU A 52 6.69 10.39 -3.55
CA LEU A 52 5.52 9.87 -4.27
C LEU A 52 4.49 10.97 -4.58
N LYS A 53 4.84 12.22 -4.34
CA LYS A 53 4.00 13.36 -4.65
C LYS A 53 3.70 13.38 -6.16
N PRO A 54 2.43 13.48 -6.58
CA PRO A 54 2.08 13.56 -7.99
C PRO A 54 2.76 14.73 -8.70
N SER A 55 3.12 14.50 -9.97
CA SER A 55 3.64 15.58 -10.81
C SER A 55 2.56 16.64 -11.03
N PRO A 56 2.87 17.94 -10.94
CA PRO A 56 1.92 19.00 -11.32
C PRO A 56 1.50 18.95 -12.79
N GLU A 57 2.34 18.39 -13.66
CA GLU A 57 2.10 18.33 -15.11
C GLU A 57 1.17 17.18 -15.51
N ASP A 58 1.24 16.06 -14.77
CA ASP A 58 0.40 14.88 -14.97
C ASP A 58 0.12 14.21 -13.61
N PRO A 59 -0.82 14.77 -12.81
CA PRO A 59 -1.04 14.32 -11.44
C PRO A 59 -1.79 12.98 -11.34
N ASP A 60 -2.42 12.54 -12.42
CA ASP A 60 -3.14 11.26 -12.49
C ASP A 60 -2.32 10.15 -13.18
N ALA A 61 -1.04 10.42 -13.50
CA ALA A 61 -0.12 9.43 -14.01
C ALA A 61 0.10 8.28 -13.00
N PRO A 62 -0.04 7.01 -13.43
CA PRO A 62 0.24 5.87 -12.56
C PRO A 62 1.73 5.84 -12.18
N LEU A 63 2.03 5.58 -10.90
CA LEU A 63 3.40 5.42 -10.45
C LEU A 63 3.92 4.02 -10.76
N SER A 64 5.13 3.92 -11.30
CA SER A 64 5.78 2.63 -11.55
C SER A 64 6.21 1.94 -10.25
N THR A 65 6.32 0.61 -10.29
CA THR A 65 6.92 -0.20 -9.22
C THR A 65 8.30 0.34 -8.82
N PHE A 66 9.13 0.73 -9.80
CA PHE A 66 10.45 1.31 -9.52
C PHE A 66 10.37 2.58 -8.69
N THR A 67 9.44 3.49 -9.02
CA THR A 67 9.26 4.74 -8.28
C THR A 67 8.96 4.46 -6.80
N VAL A 68 8.07 3.50 -6.52
CA VAL A 68 7.72 3.10 -5.14
C VAL A 68 8.90 2.41 -4.45
N VAL A 69 9.56 1.44 -5.10
CA VAL A 69 10.71 0.73 -4.52
C VAL A 69 11.88 1.67 -4.26
N LYS A 70 12.17 2.62 -5.15
CA LYS A 70 13.18 3.66 -4.95
C LYS A 70 12.85 4.52 -3.73
N ALA A 71 11.59 4.95 -3.60
CA ALA A 71 11.14 5.75 -2.47
C ALA A 71 11.30 4.98 -1.13
N LEU A 72 10.96 3.69 -1.12
CA LEU A 72 11.17 2.81 0.04
C LEU A 72 12.65 2.60 0.36
N ALA A 73 13.46 2.27 -0.65
CA ALA A 73 14.90 1.98 -0.51
C ALA A 73 15.71 3.15 0.06
N THR A 74 15.19 4.36 -0.11
CA THR A 74 15.80 5.62 0.34
C THR A 74 15.23 6.13 1.67
N CYS A 75 14.26 5.42 2.27
CA CYS A 75 13.72 5.77 3.58
C CYS A 75 14.83 5.76 4.66
N PRO A 76 14.83 6.73 5.60
CA PRO A 76 15.79 6.80 6.70
C PRO A 76 15.99 5.50 7.47
N SER A 77 14.93 4.73 7.72
CA SER A 77 15.04 3.45 8.44
C SER A 77 15.87 2.41 7.69
N LEU A 78 15.80 2.36 6.35
CA LEU A 78 16.52 1.38 5.53
C LEU A 78 18.03 1.63 5.44
N LYS A 79 18.53 2.79 5.89
CA LYS A 79 19.96 3.06 6.02
C LYS A 79 20.63 2.23 7.11
N GLN A 80 19.86 1.61 7.99
CA GLN A 80 20.37 0.86 9.15
C GLN A 80 20.78 -0.59 8.81
N ILE A 81 20.63 -1.01 7.55
CA ILE A 81 20.91 -2.39 7.09
C ILE A 81 22.42 -2.69 7.02
N ASP A 82 23.28 -1.68 7.19
CA ASP A 82 24.72 -1.67 6.91
C ASP A 82 25.68 -2.13 8.04
N ALA A 83 25.21 -2.74 9.12
CA ALA A 83 26.09 -3.16 10.21
C ALA A 83 26.88 -4.45 9.86
N VAL A 84 27.94 -4.32 9.06
CA VAL A 84 28.78 -5.44 8.58
C VAL A 84 30.27 -5.12 8.57
N THR A 85 31.13 -6.14 8.67
CA THR A 85 32.59 -5.96 8.67
C THR A 85 33.14 -5.66 7.27
N PRO A 86 34.37 -5.12 7.12
CA PRO A 86 34.94 -4.82 5.80
C PRO A 86 35.05 -6.02 4.84
N GLY A 87 35.25 -7.24 5.38
CA GLY A 87 35.28 -8.46 4.58
C GLY A 87 33.90 -8.81 4.00
N ASP A 88 32.87 -8.63 4.81
CA ASP A 88 31.47 -8.85 4.43
C ASP A 88 31.02 -7.82 3.37
N THR A 89 31.49 -6.58 3.47
CA THR A 89 31.19 -5.53 2.48
C THR A 89 31.62 -5.93 1.07
N LYS A 90 32.76 -6.61 0.91
CA LYS A 90 33.22 -7.05 -0.42
C LYS A 90 32.29 -8.12 -1.01
N ILE A 91 31.90 -9.10 -0.19
CA ILE A 91 31.03 -10.22 -0.62
C ILE A 91 29.65 -9.69 -1.02
N ILE A 92 29.05 -8.82 -0.20
CA ILE A 92 27.74 -8.21 -0.48
C ILE A 92 27.76 -7.51 -1.84
N VAL A 93 28.84 -6.80 -2.14
CA VAL A 93 28.96 -6.02 -3.38
C VAL A 93 29.00 -6.94 -4.60
N GLU A 94 29.83 -7.97 -4.55
CA GLU A 94 29.90 -8.95 -5.65
C GLU A 94 28.56 -9.66 -5.87
N THR A 95 27.84 -10.00 -4.79
CA THR A 95 26.50 -10.59 -4.87
C THR A 95 25.48 -9.62 -5.46
N VAL A 96 25.48 -8.35 -5.01
CA VAL A 96 24.56 -7.31 -5.50
C VAL A 96 24.80 -6.97 -6.97
N ASP A 97 26.06 -6.94 -7.43
CA ASP A 97 26.39 -6.69 -8.83
C ASP A 97 25.89 -7.84 -9.73
N LYS A 98 25.95 -9.09 -9.25
CA LYS A 98 25.35 -10.25 -9.94
C LYS A 98 23.82 -10.12 -10.02
N ILE A 99 23.18 -9.78 -8.91
CA ILE A 99 21.73 -9.54 -8.85
C ILE A 99 21.33 -8.48 -9.86
N GLU A 100 22.03 -7.34 -9.89
CA GLU A 100 21.73 -6.26 -10.82
C GLU A 100 21.87 -6.71 -12.28
N THR A 101 22.92 -7.46 -12.60
CA THR A 101 23.14 -7.99 -13.95
C THR A 101 22.02 -8.93 -14.37
N ALA A 102 21.57 -9.80 -13.47
CA ALA A 102 20.44 -10.71 -13.73
C ALA A 102 19.13 -9.95 -13.90
N LEU A 103 18.81 -9.00 -13.01
CA LEU A 103 17.62 -8.16 -13.09
C LEU A 103 17.56 -7.35 -14.39
N ARG A 104 18.71 -6.80 -14.81
CA ARG A 104 18.84 -6.10 -16.08
C ARG A 104 18.55 -7.03 -17.26
N SER A 105 19.12 -8.23 -17.24
CA SER A 105 18.94 -9.23 -18.31
C SER A 105 17.49 -9.73 -18.39
N ALA A 106 16.78 -9.76 -17.26
CA ALA A 106 15.37 -10.13 -17.18
C ALA A 106 14.40 -9.02 -17.61
N GLY A 107 14.90 -7.80 -17.85
CA GLY A 107 14.06 -6.64 -18.11
C GLY A 107 13.24 -6.20 -16.89
N ALA A 108 13.71 -6.47 -15.67
CA ALA A 108 13.02 -6.09 -14.44
C ALA A 108 12.91 -4.56 -14.25
N LEU A 109 13.82 -3.82 -14.89
CA LEU A 109 13.92 -2.37 -14.89
C LEU A 109 14.07 -1.90 -16.33
N THR A 110 13.37 -0.82 -16.70
CA THR A 110 13.61 -0.14 -17.98
C THR A 110 15.01 0.48 -18.04
N ALA A 111 15.47 0.86 -19.23
CA ALA A 111 16.78 1.50 -19.39
C ALA A 111 16.90 2.78 -18.56
N ASP A 112 15.84 3.59 -18.51
CA ASP A 112 15.81 4.87 -17.77
C ASP A 112 15.76 4.63 -16.26
N GLU A 113 14.99 3.64 -15.79
CA GLU A 113 14.95 3.26 -14.38
C GLU A 113 16.30 2.71 -13.92
N MET A 114 16.96 1.90 -14.76
CA MET A 114 18.31 1.41 -14.49
C MET A 114 19.30 2.57 -14.40
N ALA A 115 19.29 3.51 -15.35
CA ALA A 115 20.15 4.69 -15.31
C ALA A 115 19.93 5.50 -14.03
N THR A 116 18.67 5.74 -13.66
CA THR A 116 18.31 6.42 -12.40
C THR A 116 18.82 5.65 -11.17
N CYS A 117 18.77 4.32 -11.20
CA CYS A 117 19.25 3.49 -10.09
C CYS A 117 20.77 3.56 -9.92
N LEU A 118 21.52 3.67 -11.03
CA LEU A 118 22.98 3.80 -11.03
C LEU A 118 23.46 5.11 -10.39
N GLU A 119 22.65 6.16 -10.42
CA GLU A 119 22.94 7.46 -9.81
C GLU A 119 22.71 7.49 -8.30
N LEU A 120 22.03 6.48 -7.74
CA LEU A 120 21.77 6.42 -6.31
C LEU A 120 23.05 6.13 -5.51
N PRO A 121 23.15 6.65 -4.28
CA PRO A 121 24.12 6.16 -3.30
C PRO A 121 24.13 4.64 -3.19
N ARG A 122 25.30 4.05 -2.96
CA ARG A 122 25.52 2.60 -3.02
C ARG A 122 24.59 1.81 -2.08
N ASP A 123 24.37 2.32 -0.88
CA ASP A 123 23.47 1.75 0.13
C ASP A 123 22.02 1.74 -0.36
N HIS A 124 21.55 2.83 -0.96
CA HIS A 124 20.22 2.91 -1.56
C HIS A 124 20.07 1.98 -2.77
N ARG A 125 21.07 1.96 -3.68
CA ARG A 125 21.08 1.07 -4.85
C ARG A 125 21.04 -0.40 -4.43
N ARG A 126 21.83 -0.80 -3.43
CA ARG A 126 21.75 -2.14 -2.83
C ARG A 126 20.33 -2.44 -2.38
N ASN A 127 19.72 -1.54 -1.60
CA ASN A 127 18.37 -1.76 -1.08
C ASN A 127 17.35 -1.96 -2.22
N VAL A 128 17.42 -1.16 -3.30
CA VAL A 128 16.60 -1.36 -4.50
C VAL A 128 16.83 -2.76 -5.08
N MET A 129 18.09 -3.16 -5.29
CA MET A 129 18.42 -4.48 -5.87
C MET A 129 17.92 -5.64 -5.00
N LEU A 130 18.04 -5.56 -3.68
CA LEU A 130 17.57 -6.61 -2.77
C LEU A 130 16.05 -6.73 -2.77
N ILE A 131 15.32 -5.60 -2.84
CA ILE A 131 13.85 -5.60 -2.95
C ILE A 131 13.40 -6.17 -4.30
N TYR A 132 14.05 -5.77 -5.40
CA TYR A 132 13.76 -6.32 -6.72
C TYR A 132 14.08 -7.81 -6.80
N TRP A 133 15.20 -8.24 -6.22
CA TRP A 133 15.54 -9.66 -6.13
C TRP A 133 14.46 -10.45 -5.39
N GLN A 134 13.93 -9.94 -4.28
CA GLN A 134 12.81 -10.56 -3.58
C GLN A 134 11.58 -10.79 -4.49
N MET A 135 11.28 -9.84 -5.37
CA MET A 135 10.13 -9.92 -6.29
C MET A 135 10.38 -10.77 -7.54
N TYR A 136 11.64 -10.87 -8.00
CA TYR A 136 11.99 -11.49 -9.30
C TYR A 136 12.70 -12.84 -9.19
N GLN A 137 13.13 -13.27 -8.00
CA GLN A 137 13.87 -14.53 -7.79
C GLN A 137 13.14 -15.80 -8.28
N THR A 138 11.81 -15.75 -8.48
CA THR A 138 11.02 -16.86 -9.03
C THR A 138 10.99 -16.86 -10.55
N LYS A 139 11.19 -15.68 -11.18
CA LYS A 139 11.35 -15.50 -12.63
C LYS A 139 12.78 -15.77 -13.07
N LEU A 140 13.73 -15.33 -12.26
CA LEU A 140 15.16 -15.52 -12.44
C LEU A 140 15.50 -16.90 -11.90
N ASP A 141 15.79 -17.86 -12.77
CA ASP A 141 16.31 -19.17 -12.35
C ASP A 141 17.37 -18.97 -11.26
N LYS A 142 17.29 -19.77 -10.19
CA LYS A 142 18.00 -19.58 -8.90
C LYS A 142 19.53 -19.77 -8.97
N GLU A 143 20.17 -19.36 -10.05
CA GLU A 143 21.62 -19.46 -10.24
C GLU A 143 22.40 -18.56 -9.28
N ILE A 144 21.77 -17.50 -8.75
CA ILE A 144 22.36 -16.62 -7.75
C ILE A 144 22.00 -17.12 -6.36
N GLU A 145 22.91 -17.87 -5.74
CA GLU A 145 22.85 -18.19 -4.33
C GLU A 145 23.29 -16.99 -3.49
N LEU A 146 22.40 -16.50 -2.62
CA LEU A 146 22.75 -15.43 -1.68
C LEU A 146 23.58 -16.00 -0.54
N ASP A 147 24.68 -15.33 -0.21
CA ASP A 147 25.37 -15.58 1.04
C ASP A 147 24.48 -15.22 2.25
N ASN A 148 24.79 -15.79 3.42
CA ASN A 148 24.00 -15.60 4.64
C ASN A 148 23.80 -14.13 5.02
N ILE A 149 24.79 -13.28 4.71
CA ILE A 149 24.76 -11.86 5.07
C ILE A 149 23.82 -11.11 4.14
N THR A 150 23.98 -11.30 2.82
CA THR A 150 23.10 -10.70 1.81
C THR A 150 21.66 -11.19 1.96
N SER A 151 21.46 -12.48 2.25
CA SER A 151 20.14 -13.04 2.55
C SER A 151 19.53 -12.39 3.80
N GLY A 152 20.32 -12.20 4.86
CA GLY A 152 19.89 -11.48 6.06
C GLY A 152 19.48 -10.03 5.77
N GLN A 153 20.26 -9.31 4.96
CA GLN A 153 19.94 -7.94 4.54
C GLN A 153 18.67 -7.88 3.70
N GLN A 154 18.46 -8.83 2.78
CA GLN A 154 17.24 -8.93 1.98
C GLN A 154 16.01 -9.13 2.88
N GLN A 155 16.08 -10.04 3.85
CA GLN A 155 14.97 -10.31 4.78
C GLN A 155 14.66 -9.10 5.66
N ILE A 156 15.68 -8.39 6.14
CA ILE A 156 15.50 -7.15 6.90
C ILE A 156 14.85 -6.07 6.04
N ALA A 157 15.37 -5.84 4.81
CA ALA A 157 14.81 -4.89 3.87
C ALA A 157 13.34 -5.18 3.59
N ASN A 158 12.99 -6.43 3.28
CA ASN A 158 11.62 -6.85 3.02
C ASN A 158 10.69 -6.57 4.21
N ARG A 159 11.11 -6.94 5.43
CA ARG A 159 10.33 -6.68 6.66
C ARG A 159 10.12 -5.19 6.89
N MET A 160 11.15 -4.37 6.69
CA MET A 160 11.07 -2.92 6.88
C MET A 160 10.17 -2.28 5.81
N CYS A 161 10.35 -2.62 4.54
CA CYS A 161 9.48 -2.14 3.45
C CYS A 161 8.02 -2.50 3.67
N THR A 162 7.73 -3.75 4.04
CA THR A 162 6.36 -4.18 4.34
C THR A 162 5.78 -3.37 5.50
N GLY A 163 6.54 -3.16 6.59
CA GLY A 163 6.10 -2.35 7.73
C GLY A 163 5.88 -0.87 7.39
N ILE A 164 6.71 -0.29 6.51
CA ILE A 164 6.55 1.08 6.00
C ILE A 164 5.28 1.16 5.15
N LEU A 165 5.06 0.22 4.23
CA LEU A 165 3.92 0.20 3.32
C LEU A 165 2.59 0.09 4.06
N VAL A 166 2.49 -0.76 5.08
CA VAL A 166 1.28 -0.86 5.92
C VAL A 166 0.95 0.49 6.59
N LYS A 167 1.95 1.21 7.09
CA LYS A 167 1.74 2.56 7.65
C LYS A 167 1.35 3.57 6.57
N ALA A 168 1.98 3.49 5.40
CA ALA A 168 1.72 4.38 4.28
C ALA A 168 0.28 4.24 3.76
N GLN A 169 -0.29 3.03 3.75
CA GLN A 169 -1.70 2.79 3.38
C GLN A 169 -2.69 3.54 4.28
N MET A 170 -2.34 3.79 5.55
CA MET A 170 -3.21 4.54 6.47
C MET A 170 -3.02 6.05 6.39
N LEU A 171 -1.81 6.50 6.05
CA LEU A 171 -1.42 7.92 6.16
C LEU A 171 -1.47 8.66 4.81
N LEU A 172 -1.06 8.05 3.70
CA LEU A 172 -1.06 8.71 2.39
C LEU A 172 -2.46 9.01 1.86
N VAL A 173 -3.46 8.27 2.33
CA VAL A 173 -4.89 8.54 2.06
C VAL A 173 -5.28 9.97 2.43
N GLN A 174 -4.63 10.55 3.46
CA GLN A 174 -4.91 11.92 3.92
C GLN A 174 -4.50 12.98 2.90
N ASN A 175 -3.50 12.69 2.06
CA ASN A 175 -3.05 13.60 0.99
C ASN A 175 -4.00 13.61 -0.22
N ARG A 176 -4.95 12.66 -0.25
CA ARG A 176 -5.94 12.48 -1.33
C ARG A 176 -5.36 12.15 -2.71
N TRP A 177 -4.10 11.71 -2.79
CA TRP A 177 -3.45 11.33 -4.04
C TRP A 177 -3.83 9.90 -4.43
N VAL A 178 -4.58 9.77 -5.51
CA VAL A 178 -5.11 8.48 -5.97
C VAL A 178 -3.96 7.53 -6.35
N GLN A 179 -3.16 7.91 -7.36
CA GLN A 179 -2.16 7.00 -7.94
C GLN A 179 -1.09 6.57 -6.93
N ALA A 180 -0.64 7.47 -6.06
CA ALA A 180 0.30 7.14 -4.99
C ALA A 180 -0.28 6.12 -4.00
N THR A 181 -1.55 6.28 -3.61
CA THR A 181 -2.24 5.35 -2.70
C THR A 181 -2.39 3.96 -3.33
N LEU A 182 -2.84 3.90 -4.59
CA LEU A 182 -3.01 2.63 -5.31
C LEU A 182 -1.65 1.94 -5.53
N ALA A 183 -0.60 2.69 -5.87
CA ALA A 183 0.73 2.14 -6.09
C ALA A 183 1.32 1.54 -4.80
N ILE A 184 1.11 2.19 -3.65
CA ILE A 184 1.51 1.68 -2.33
C ILE A 184 0.79 0.37 -1.99
N ALA A 185 -0.54 0.33 -2.17
CA ALA A 185 -1.33 -0.88 -1.92
C ALA A 185 -0.86 -2.05 -2.81
N ARG A 186 -0.68 -1.81 -4.10
CA ARG A 186 -0.18 -2.81 -5.06
C ARG A 186 1.23 -3.30 -4.73
N ASN A 187 2.17 -2.40 -4.42
CA ASN A 187 3.53 -2.81 -4.09
C ASN A 187 3.61 -3.60 -2.78
N SER A 188 2.64 -3.42 -1.87
CA SER A 188 2.53 -4.23 -0.65
C SER A 188 2.32 -5.70 -0.97
N ALA A 189 1.45 -6.01 -1.93
CA ALA A 189 1.22 -7.38 -2.38
C ALA A 189 2.45 -7.94 -3.12
N LEU A 190 3.05 -7.18 -4.04
CA LEU A 190 4.24 -7.62 -4.79
C LEU A 190 5.40 -8.02 -3.86
N ILE A 191 5.72 -7.16 -2.91
CA ILE A 191 6.85 -7.36 -1.99
C ILE A 191 6.56 -8.50 -1.00
N SER A 192 5.36 -8.54 -0.41
CA SER A 192 4.98 -9.58 0.55
C SER A 192 4.91 -10.97 -0.09
N CYS A 193 4.44 -11.05 -1.33
CA CYS A 193 4.30 -12.30 -2.06
C CYS A 193 5.58 -12.72 -2.79
N GLY A 194 6.56 -11.82 -2.93
CA GLY A 194 7.76 -12.06 -3.70
C GLY A 194 7.49 -12.27 -5.20
N LEU A 195 6.57 -11.47 -5.75
CA LEU A 195 6.16 -11.50 -7.16
C LEU A 195 6.31 -10.11 -7.78
N TRP A 196 6.48 -10.04 -9.10
CA TRP A 196 6.94 -8.81 -9.76
C TRP A 196 5.86 -8.02 -10.50
N SER A 197 4.68 -8.60 -10.75
CA SER A 197 3.64 -7.96 -11.54
C SER A 197 2.23 -8.37 -11.08
N HIS A 198 1.30 -7.41 -11.15
CA HIS A 198 -0.13 -7.64 -10.92
C HIS A 198 -0.87 -8.13 -12.17
N THR A 199 -0.29 -7.92 -13.34
CA THR A 199 -0.97 -8.10 -14.63
C THR A 199 -0.40 -9.25 -15.44
N GLU A 200 0.86 -9.64 -15.21
CA GLU A 200 1.46 -10.78 -15.92
C GLU A 200 0.83 -12.10 -15.47
N GLU A 201 0.45 -12.92 -16.46
CA GLU A 201 -0.21 -14.20 -16.20
C GLU A 201 0.70 -15.18 -15.43
N GLU A 202 2.01 -15.14 -15.70
CA GLU A 202 2.99 -15.95 -14.97
C GLU A 202 2.96 -15.68 -13.47
N CYS A 203 2.86 -14.40 -13.07
CA CYS A 203 2.72 -14.01 -11.67
C CYS A 203 1.45 -14.57 -11.05
N LYS A 204 0.31 -14.54 -11.76
CA LYS A 204 -0.96 -15.11 -11.27
C LYS A 204 -0.87 -16.62 -11.07
N ILE A 205 -0.20 -17.33 -11.98
CA ILE A 205 0.05 -18.76 -11.86
C ILE A 205 0.91 -19.06 -10.61
N GLN A 206 1.96 -18.26 -10.35
CA GLN A 206 2.77 -18.43 -9.14
C GLN A 206 1.99 -18.11 -7.87
N MET A 207 1.17 -17.05 -7.87
CA MET A 207 0.27 -16.72 -6.76
C MET A 207 -0.71 -17.85 -6.46
N ALA A 208 -1.32 -18.45 -7.47
CA ALA A 208 -2.22 -19.59 -7.30
C ALA A 208 -1.50 -20.77 -6.61
N LYS A 209 -0.23 -21.05 -6.95
CA LYS A 209 0.57 -22.09 -6.27
C LYS A 209 0.89 -21.73 -4.82
N VAL A 210 1.16 -20.44 -4.52
CA VAL A 210 1.38 -19.98 -3.14
C VAL A 210 0.12 -20.23 -2.30
N LEU A 211 -1.05 -19.87 -2.82
CA LEU A 211 -2.33 -20.11 -2.16
C LEU A 211 -2.63 -21.61 -2.01
N GLU A 212 -2.38 -22.42 -3.05
CA GLU A 212 -2.59 -23.87 -3.01
C GLU A 212 -1.73 -24.55 -1.94
N ASN A 213 -0.48 -24.11 -1.76
CA ASN A 213 0.39 -24.60 -0.68
C ASN A 213 -0.16 -24.29 0.72
N ASP A 214 -0.93 -23.22 0.85
CA ASP A 214 -1.64 -22.83 2.08
C ASP A 214 -3.06 -23.43 2.17
N GLY A 215 -3.46 -24.27 1.20
CA GLY A 215 -4.80 -24.87 1.14
C GLY A 215 -5.91 -23.89 0.76
N LEU A 216 -5.55 -22.77 0.12
CA LEU A 216 -6.43 -21.70 -0.33
C LEU A 216 -6.61 -21.75 -1.85
N LEU A 217 -7.74 -21.22 -2.31
CA LEU A 217 -8.00 -21.03 -3.74
C LEU A 217 -7.63 -19.61 -4.16
N MET A 218 -7.34 -19.43 -5.44
CA MET A 218 -7.28 -18.10 -6.05
C MET A 218 -8.65 -17.42 -5.91
N PRO A 219 -8.75 -16.21 -5.35
CA PRO A 219 -10.02 -15.51 -5.21
C PRO A 219 -10.63 -15.15 -6.57
N GLU A 220 -11.83 -15.64 -6.82
CA GLU A 220 -12.71 -15.15 -7.88
C GLU A 220 -13.65 -14.11 -7.26
N LEU A 221 -13.56 -12.87 -7.73
CA LEU A 221 -14.18 -11.71 -7.10
C LEU A 221 -15.03 -10.92 -8.11
N ARG A 222 -16.08 -10.29 -7.60
CA ARG A 222 -16.92 -9.34 -8.35
C ARG A 222 -17.30 -8.19 -7.43
N VAL A 223 -17.35 -6.96 -7.96
CA VAL A 223 -17.66 -5.76 -7.17
C VAL A 223 -18.89 -5.05 -7.72
N GLU A 224 -19.73 -4.55 -6.83
CA GLU A 224 -20.81 -3.62 -7.12
C GLU A 224 -20.67 -2.39 -6.23
N ALA A 225 -20.98 -1.22 -6.77
CA ALA A 225 -20.97 0.04 -6.03
C ALA A 225 -22.21 0.86 -6.37
N SER A 226 -22.74 1.57 -5.38
CA SER A 226 -23.83 2.52 -5.54
C SER A 226 -23.62 3.75 -4.66
N ALA A 227 -24.03 4.91 -5.14
CA ALA A 227 -23.91 6.17 -4.41
C ALA A 227 -25.29 6.76 -4.11
N SER A 228 -25.52 7.17 -2.87
CA SER A 228 -26.81 7.72 -2.42
C SER A 228 -26.63 8.75 -1.30
N ALA A 229 -27.69 9.51 -1.00
CA ALA A 229 -27.70 10.38 0.18
C ALA A 229 -27.66 9.52 1.46
N LYS A 230 -26.72 9.81 2.36
CA LYS A 230 -26.50 9.01 3.57
C LYS A 230 -27.72 8.99 4.49
N GLU A 231 -28.38 10.13 4.65
CA GLU A 231 -29.51 10.28 5.56
C GLU A 231 -30.86 9.93 4.92
N ARG A 232 -30.97 9.98 3.58
CA ARG A 232 -32.23 9.84 2.85
C ARG A 232 -32.01 9.16 1.49
N PRO A 233 -31.82 7.83 1.44
CA PRO A 233 -31.43 7.11 0.21
C PRO A 233 -32.38 7.30 -0.98
N GLU A 234 -33.66 7.57 -0.73
CA GLU A 234 -34.70 7.78 -1.76
C GLU A 234 -34.82 9.23 -2.25
N LYS A 235 -34.02 10.17 -1.72
CA LYS A 235 -34.08 11.59 -2.10
C LYS A 235 -32.85 12.04 -2.87
N GLU A 236 -33.04 13.06 -3.70
CA GLU A 236 -31.98 13.77 -4.38
C GLU A 236 -30.93 14.28 -3.36
N ILE A 237 -29.66 14.27 -3.76
CA ILE A 237 -28.56 14.73 -2.91
C ILE A 237 -28.50 16.25 -3.05
N LEU A 238 -28.68 16.96 -1.94
CA LEU A 238 -28.48 18.41 -1.92
C LEU A 238 -26.98 18.76 -1.88
N VAL A 239 -26.65 19.97 -2.31
CA VAL A 239 -25.33 20.58 -2.09
C VAL A 239 -24.90 20.47 -0.62
N ASP A 240 -23.63 20.16 -0.39
CA ASP A 240 -23.01 19.94 0.94
C ASP A 240 -23.61 18.82 1.82
N ALA A 241 -24.61 18.09 1.33
CA ALA A 241 -25.20 16.95 2.03
C ALA A 241 -24.24 15.77 2.15
N ALA A 242 -24.47 14.90 3.15
CA ALA A 242 -23.70 13.69 3.30
C ALA A 242 -24.06 12.66 2.21
N VAL A 243 -23.06 12.24 1.45
CA VAL A 243 -23.13 11.17 0.45
C VAL A 243 -22.50 9.92 1.03
N LYS A 244 -23.07 8.76 0.72
CA LYS A 244 -22.44 7.46 0.97
C LYS A 244 -22.27 6.71 -0.35
N VAL A 245 -21.14 6.01 -0.46
CA VAL A 245 -20.88 5.02 -1.49
C VAL A 245 -20.88 3.66 -0.80
N ASP A 246 -21.92 2.88 -1.08
CA ASP A 246 -22.05 1.50 -0.62
C ASP A 246 -21.36 0.59 -1.65
N VAL A 247 -20.43 -0.24 -1.18
CA VAL A 247 -19.66 -1.17 -2.00
C VAL A 247 -19.84 -2.57 -1.48
N VAL A 248 -20.12 -3.52 -2.39
CA VAL A 248 -20.25 -4.95 -2.09
C VAL A 248 -19.24 -5.70 -2.95
N LEU A 249 -18.34 -6.41 -2.28
CA LEU A 249 -17.39 -7.34 -2.89
C LEU A 249 -17.92 -8.76 -2.72
N TYR A 250 -18.32 -9.39 -3.82
CA TYR A 250 -18.74 -10.78 -3.87
C TYR A 250 -17.53 -11.69 -4.05
N ARG A 251 -17.53 -12.80 -3.31
CA ARG A 251 -16.52 -13.85 -3.31
C ARG A 251 -17.10 -15.08 -4.02
N ASP A 252 -17.11 -15.04 -5.34
CA ASP A 252 -17.78 -16.05 -6.18
C ASP A 252 -17.15 -17.45 -6.01
N HIS A 253 -15.85 -17.50 -5.73
CA HIS A 253 -15.12 -18.74 -5.41
C HIS A 253 -15.65 -19.47 -4.16
N VAL A 254 -16.31 -18.76 -3.23
CA VAL A 254 -16.92 -19.33 -2.02
C VAL A 254 -18.32 -19.88 -2.30
N SER A 255 -19.03 -19.29 -3.27
CA SER A 255 -20.45 -19.55 -3.54
C SER A 255 -20.69 -20.66 -4.58
N ALA A 256 -19.63 -21.23 -5.15
CA ALA A 256 -19.72 -22.23 -6.24
C ALA A 256 -20.32 -23.58 -5.74
N PRO A 257 -21.44 -24.06 -6.31
CA PRO A 257 -21.99 -25.37 -5.96
C PRO A 257 -21.12 -26.51 -6.51
N GLY A 258 -20.60 -27.35 -5.61
CA GLY A 258 -19.92 -28.61 -5.93
C GLY A 258 -18.40 -28.59 -5.75
N ASP A 259 -17.87 -29.55 -4.97
CA ASP A 259 -16.49 -30.05 -4.76
C ASP A 259 -15.25 -29.14 -4.83
N LYS A 260 -15.37 -27.85 -5.16
CA LYS A 260 -14.24 -26.90 -5.20
C LYS A 260 -13.97 -26.23 -3.86
N ALA A 261 -14.97 -26.10 -2.99
CA ALA A 261 -14.85 -25.33 -1.76
C ALA A 261 -14.98 -26.22 -0.51
N LYS A 262 -13.92 -26.97 -0.20
CA LYS A 262 -13.51 -27.06 1.20
C LYS A 262 -12.19 -26.34 1.31
N ILE A 263 -12.26 -25.04 1.56
CA ILE A 263 -11.17 -24.35 2.25
C ILE A 263 -10.90 -25.23 3.46
N ALA A 264 -9.71 -25.80 3.56
CA ALA A 264 -9.44 -26.72 4.64
C ALA A 264 -9.72 -25.97 5.96
N ASP A 265 -10.47 -26.59 6.89
CA ASP A 265 -10.67 -26.12 8.28
C ASP A 265 -9.34 -26.16 9.07
N ASN A 266 -8.23 -25.85 8.42
CA ASN A 266 -6.90 -26.09 8.93
C ASN A 266 -6.38 -24.79 9.53
N PRO A 267 -6.23 -24.72 10.86
CA PRO A 267 -5.64 -23.56 11.54
C PRO A 267 -4.11 -23.51 11.36
N LEU A 268 -3.58 -24.04 10.26
CA LEU A 268 -2.14 -24.28 10.09
C LEU A 268 -1.32 -23.08 9.66
N ASN A 269 -1.88 -21.87 9.72
CA ASN A 269 -1.04 -20.69 9.69
C ASN A 269 -1.56 -19.62 10.67
N PRO A 270 -1.00 -19.52 11.90
CA PRO A 270 -1.27 -18.39 12.78
C PRO A 270 -0.78 -17.04 12.20
N GLN A 271 -0.11 -17.07 11.03
CA GLN A 271 0.34 -15.93 10.21
C GLN A 271 -0.23 -15.99 8.77
N GLY A 272 -1.26 -16.79 8.51
CA GLY A 272 -1.77 -17.07 7.16
C GLY A 272 -2.16 -15.85 6.34
N ILE A 273 -2.20 -16.01 5.02
CA ILE A 273 -2.73 -14.99 4.10
C ILE A 273 -4.16 -14.67 4.55
N LEU A 274 -4.33 -13.51 5.19
CA LEU A 274 -5.63 -12.97 5.49
C LEU A 274 -6.18 -12.41 4.18
N GLU A 275 -7.35 -12.91 3.79
CA GLU A 275 -8.11 -12.33 2.68
C GLU A 275 -8.63 -10.96 3.14
N ALA A 276 -7.86 -9.93 2.79
CA ALA A 276 -8.14 -8.55 3.16
C ALA A 276 -7.95 -7.66 1.93
N TYR A 277 -8.86 -6.71 1.79
CA TYR A 277 -8.88 -5.76 0.70
C TYR A 277 -8.93 -4.35 1.23
N TRP A 278 -8.51 -3.41 0.40
CA TRP A 278 -8.81 -2.00 0.58
C TRP A 278 -9.79 -1.56 -0.49
N CYS A 279 -10.85 -0.88 -0.05
CA CYS A 279 -11.77 -0.17 -0.92
C CYS A 279 -11.37 1.31 -0.95
N TYR A 280 -11.01 1.81 -2.12
CA TYR A 280 -10.67 3.21 -2.36
C TYR A 280 -11.73 3.85 -3.26
N ALA A 281 -12.31 4.98 -2.83
CA ALA A 281 -13.21 5.77 -3.66
C ALA A 281 -12.45 6.98 -4.24
N GLU A 282 -12.38 7.05 -5.55
CA GLU A 282 -11.80 8.13 -6.34
C GLU A 282 -12.91 9.02 -6.91
N GLY A 283 -12.83 10.32 -6.65
CA GLY A 283 -13.66 11.32 -7.31
C GLY A 283 -13.04 11.68 -8.65
N VAL A 284 -13.64 11.20 -9.73
CA VAL A 284 -13.14 11.42 -11.09
C VAL A 284 -13.56 12.81 -11.55
N LYS A 285 -12.59 13.60 -12.00
CA LYS A 285 -12.83 14.95 -12.51
C LYS A 285 -13.07 14.89 -14.02
N PRO A 286 -14.07 15.63 -14.53
CA PRO A 286 -14.33 15.66 -15.97
C PRO A 286 -13.26 16.44 -16.74
N ASP A 287 -12.60 17.42 -16.09
CA ASP A 287 -11.48 18.16 -16.67
C ASP A 287 -10.16 17.43 -16.36
N PRO A 288 -9.42 16.93 -17.36
CA PRO A 288 -8.15 16.24 -17.17
C PRO A 288 -7.04 17.13 -16.59
N LYS A 289 -7.23 18.46 -16.54
CA LYS A 289 -6.29 19.38 -15.88
C LYS A 289 -6.52 19.47 -14.38
N VAL A 290 -7.67 19.00 -13.89
CA VAL A 290 -7.97 18.96 -12.46
C VAL A 290 -7.71 17.55 -11.97
N PRO A 291 -6.75 17.34 -11.05
CA PRO A 291 -6.42 16.00 -10.58
C PRO A 291 -7.62 15.30 -9.95
N ASN A 292 -7.71 13.99 -10.19
CA ASN A 292 -8.61 13.16 -9.42
C ASN A 292 -8.22 13.18 -7.94
N SER A 293 -9.23 12.98 -7.09
CA SER A 293 -9.05 13.08 -5.64
C SER A 293 -9.58 11.83 -4.96
N LEU A 294 -8.78 11.25 -4.07
CA LEU A 294 -9.27 10.19 -3.20
C LEU A 294 -10.30 10.77 -2.22
N ILE A 295 -11.53 10.26 -2.31
CA ILE A 295 -12.66 10.66 -1.49
C ILE A 295 -12.60 9.95 -0.13
N GLY A 296 -12.22 8.67 -0.14
CA GLY A 296 -12.10 7.88 1.07
C GLY A 296 -11.47 6.52 0.82
N ALA A 297 -11.08 5.87 1.91
CA ALA A 297 -10.53 4.53 1.92
C ALA A 297 -11.16 3.75 3.08
N HIS A 298 -11.45 2.48 2.86
CA HIS A 298 -12.01 1.60 3.88
C HIS A 298 -11.40 0.19 3.78
N PRO A 299 -10.82 -0.35 4.86
CA PRO A 299 -10.36 -1.73 4.87
C PRO A 299 -11.57 -2.68 4.89
N MET A 300 -11.51 -3.71 4.06
CA MET A 300 -12.50 -4.77 3.94
C MET A 300 -11.84 -6.07 4.41
N VAL A 301 -12.11 -6.44 5.66
CA VAL A 301 -11.54 -7.63 6.28
C VAL A 301 -12.56 -8.75 6.21
N VAL A 302 -12.22 -9.85 5.53
CA VAL A 302 -13.01 -11.08 5.56
C VAL A 302 -12.86 -11.70 6.95
N LYS A 303 -13.97 -11.86 7.68
CA LYS A 303 -13.92 -12.42 9.04
C LYS A 303 -13.95 -13.93 9.03
N SER A 304 -14.61 -14.50 8.01
CA SER A 304 -14.69 -15.93 7.82
C SER A 304 -14.59 -16.28 6.34
N LEU A 305 -13.83 -17.33 6.04
CA LEU A 305 -13.53 -17.72 4.66
C LEU A 305 -14.77 -18.25 3.92
N ASP A 306 -15.86 -18.57 4.63
CA ASP A 306 -17.17 -18.94 4.07
C ASP A 306 -18.10 -17.74 3.80
N GLU A 307 -17.73 -16.50 4.16
CA GLU A 307 -18.56 -15.32 3.90
C GLU A 307 -18.66 -15.02 2.39
N PRO A 308 -19.83 -15.11 1.74
CA PRO A 308 -19.92 -14.97 0.28
C PRO A 308 -19.73 -13.54 -0.21
N PHE A 309 -19.75 -12.55 0.69
CA PHE A 309 -19.50 -11.15 0.36
C PHE A 309 -18.95 -10.37 1.56
N VAL A 310 -18.26 -9.27 1.27
CA VAL A 310 -17.84 -8.25 2.24
C VAL A 310 -18.30 -6.88 1.75
N SER A 311 -18.73 -6.01 2.65
CA SER A 311 -19.24 -4.68 2.31
C SER A 311 -18.39 -3.56 2.91
N ALA A 312 -18.38 -2.41 2.25
CA ALA A 312 -17.78 -1.17 2.74
C ALA A 312 -18.73 0.02 2.52
N GLU A 313 -18.69 0.99 3.44
CA GLU A 313 -19.35 2.28 3.30
C GLU A 313 -18.28 3.38 3.31
N ILE A 314 -18.25 4.20 2.26
CA ILE A 314 -17.42 5.41 2.22
C ILE A 314 -18.34 6.63 2.24
N ALA A 315 -18.26 7.42 3.30
CA ALA A 315 -19.06 8.62 3.48
C ALA A 315 -18.24 9.90 3.28
N PHE A 316 -18.82 10.89 2.59
CA PHE A 316 -18.20 12.18 2.31
C PHE A 316 -19.28 13.26 2.12
N ARG A 317 -18.87 14.51 1.84
CA ARG A 317 -19.79 15.61 1.55
C ARG A 317 -19.89 15.84 0.04
N ALA A 318 -21.12 16.01 -0.44
CA ALA A 318 -21.40 16.43 -1.81
C ALA A 318 -20.69 17.75 -2.13
N PRO A 319 -20.22 17.95 -3.38
CA PRO A 319 -19.71 19.24 -3.82
C PRO A 319 -20.75 20.37 -3.66
N PRO A 320 -20.31 21.62 -3.51
CA PRO A 320 -21.21 22.79 -3.39
C PRO A 320 -21.78 23.24 -4.73
N THR A 321 -21.48 22.52 -5.82
CA THR A 321 -21.98 22.81 -7.16
C THR A 321 -22.94 21.69 -7.55
N PRO A 322 -24.13 22.00 -8.09
CA PRO A 322 -25.01 21.00 -8.67
C PRO A 322 -24.37 20.33 -9.89
N GLY A 323 -24.70 19.05 -10.11
CA GLY A 323 -24.17 18.30 -11.24
C GLY A 323 -24.14 16.80 -11.00
N THR A 324 -23.74 16.05 -12.05
CA THR A 324 -23.53 14.61 -11.93
C THR A 324 -22.04 14.34 -11.74
N TYR A 325 -21.71 13.61 -10.68
CA TYR A 325 -20.36 13.36 -10.23
C TYR A 325 -20.01 11.87 -10.36
N PRO A 326 -19.01 11.52 -11.18
CA PRO A 326 -18.52 10.15 -11.26
C PRO A 326 -17.62 9.81 -10.08
N VAL A 327 -17.78 8.59 -9.57
CA VAL A 327 -16.94 7.99 -8.54
C VAL A 327 -16.44 6.66 -9.07
N ARG A 328 -15.14 6.46 -9.01
CA ARG A 328 -14.48 5.20 -9.32
C ARG A 328 -14.10 4.49 -8.03
N VAL A 329 -14.49 3.24 -7.90
CA VAL A 329 -14.16 2.39 -6.75
C VAL A 329 -13.06 1.42 -7.17
N HIS A 330 -11.99 1.35 -6.38
CA HIS A 330 -10.91 0.39 -6.54
C HIS A 330 -10.90 -0.58 -5.37
N ILE A 331 -10.89 -1.87 -5.65
CA ILE A 331 -10.65 -2.93 -4.69
C ILE A 331 -9.25 -3.47 -4.94
N ILE A 332 -8.36 -3.33 -3.95
CA ILE A 332 -6.98 -3.80 -4.06
C ILE A 332 -6.69 -4.74 -2.89
N SER A 333 -6.11 -5.90 -3.18
CA SER A 333 -5.57 -6.77 -2.14
C SER A 333 -4.12 -6.41 -1.84
N THR A 334 -3.75 -6.49 -0.57
CA THR A 334 -2.37 -6.24 -0.10
C THR A 334 -1.59 -7.53 0.14
N SER A 335 -2.24 -8.68 -0.06
CA SER A 335 -1.72 -10.02 0.24
C SER A 335 -1.90 -11.02 -0.92
N VAL A 336 -2.72 -10.68 -1.92
CA VAL A 336 -2.93 -11.49 -3.13
C VAL A 336 -2.81 -10.59 -4.35
N ILE A 337 -2.05 -11.01 -5.35
CA ILE A 337 -1.89 -10.24 -6.59
C ILE A 337 -2.91 -10.65 -7.65
N GLY A 338 -3.19 -9.78 -8.62
CA GLY A 338 -4.01 -10.14 -9.79
C GLY A 338 -5.51 -10.28 -9.53
N VAL A 339 -5.98 -9.82 -8.37
CA VAL A 339 -7.40 -9.79 -7.96
C VAL A 339 -7.94 -8.37 -7.82
N ASP A 340 -7.19 -7.37 -8.28
CA ASP A 340 -7.59 -5.97 -8.28
C ASP A 340 -8.86 -5.77 -9.14
N LEU A 341 -9.85 -5.08 -8.61
CA LEU A 341 -11.09 -4.74 -9.33
C LEU A 341 -11.32 -3.24 -9.35
N THR A 342 -12.00 -2.78 -10.40
CA THR A 342 -12.45 -1.39 -10.53
C THR A 342 -13.90 -1.37 -11.01
N THR A 343 -14.73 -0.50 -10.43
CA THR A 343 -16.09 -0.23 -10.90
C THR A 343 -16.40 1.26 -10.78
N ASP A 344 -17.26 1.76 -11.66
CA ASP A 344 -17.69 3.16 -11.66
C ASP A 344 -19.15 3.26 -11.17
N THR A 345 -19.47 4.33 -10.45
CA THR A 345 -20.83 4.74 -10.08
C THR A 345 -20.95 6.26 -10.23
N THR A 346 -22.16 6.77 -10.26
CA THR A 346 -22.42 8.22 -10.30
C THR A 346 -23.42 8.62 -9.23
N PHE A 347 -23.42 9.89 -8.87
CA PHE A 347 -24.49 10.51 -8.09
C PHE A 347 -24.77 11.91 -8.62
N THR A 348 -25.99 12.41 -8.40
CA THR A 348 -26.42 13.73 -8.87
C THR A 348 -26.71 14.63 -7.68
N VAL A 349 -26.10 15.81 -7.69
CA VAL A 349 -26.31 16.88 -6.71
C VAL A 349 -27.22 17.94 -7.32
N VAL A 350 -28.23 18.37 -6.55
CA VAL A 350 -29.19 19.41 -6.94
C VAL A 350 -29.07 20.63 -6.02
N GLU A 351 -29.59 21.79 -6.48
CA GLU A 351 -29.67 23.00 -5.65
C GLU A 351 -30.60 22.78 -4.45
N ASP A 352 -30.31 23.50 -3.36
CA ASP A 352 -31.25 23.57 -2.24
C ASP A 352 -32.33 24.61 -2.61
N ASP A 353 -33.48 24.13 -3.10
CA ASP A 353 -34.63 24.95 -3.49
C ASP A 353 -35.35 25.62 -2.30
N LEU A 354 -34.80 25.54 -1.09
CA LEU A 354 -35.37 26.20 0.08
C LEU A 354 -35.16 27.73 -0.02
N PRO A 355 -36.24 28.53 0.01
CA PRO A 355 -36.10 29.99 0.00
C PRO A 355 -35.29 30.46 1.21
N PRO A 356 -34.45 31.50 1.07
CA PRO A 356 -33.65 32.01 2.18
C PRO A 356 -34.56 32.36 3.35
N LEU A 357 -34.22 31.86 4.54
CA LEU A 357 -34.90 32.21 5.79
C LEU A 357 -34.89 33.73 5.94
N GLN A 358 -36.06 34.35 5.82
CA GLN A 358 -36.28 35.80 6.00
C GLN A 358 -36.13 36.23 7.45
#